data_AF-A0A8T5M7T5-F1
#
_entry.id   AF-A0A8T5M7T5-F1
#
_cell.length_a   1.000
_cell.length_b   1.000
_cell.length_c   1.000
_cell.angle_alpha   90.00
_cell.angle_beta   90.00
_cell.angle_gamma   90.00
#
_symmetry.space_group_name_H-M   'P 1'
#
loop_
_entity.id
_entity.type
_entity.pdbx_description
1 polymer ?
#
loop_
_entity_poly.entity_id
_entity_poly.type
_entity_poly.pdbx_seq_one_letter_code
_entity_poly.pdbx_strand_id
1 'polypeptide(L)' 'MKHKAKSLLIVTVIVLIFGSVGYFLGGDGFTSGAVVNVAECHDDSDCNDDLLNTEDRCEYSGTEYSFCVNNFLEE' A
#
# COMPACT_ATOMS: atom_id res chain seq x y z
N MET A 1 10.48 44.25 9.11
CA MET A 1 10.98 42.87 8.82
C MET A 1 10.53 41.81 9.84
N LYS A 2 10.49 42.10 11.15
CA LYS A 2 10.10 41.14 12.22
C LYS A 2 8.71 40.50 12.08
N HIS A 3 7.70 41.21 11.57
CA HIS A 3 6.34 40.66 11.39
C HIS A 3 6.23 39.67 10.21
N LYS A 4 7.01 39.87 9.13
CA LYS A 4 7.00 38.97 7.97
C LYS A 4 7.61 37.61 8.30
N ALA A 5 8.68 37.58 9.10
CA ALA A 5 9.32 36.34 9.54
C ALA A 5 8.41 35.52 10.49
N LYS A 6 7.70 36.18 11.41
CA LYS A 6 6.73 35.51 12.30
C LYS A 6 5.53 34.94 11.53
N SER A 7 5.01 35.69 10.56
CA SER A 7 3.92 35.22 9.71
C SER A 7 4.32 34.03 8.84
N LEU A 8 5.55 34.04 8.30
CA LEU A 8 6.05 32.92 7.50
C LEU A 8 6.20 31.65 8.35
N LEU A 9 6.76 31.78 9.57
CA LEU A 9 6.94 30.65 10.47
C LEU A 9 5.61 30.01 10.89
N ILE A 10 4.58 30.83 11.17
CA ILE A 10 3.24 30.35 11.50
C ILE A 10 2.63 29.56 10.33
N VAL A 11 2.76 30.08 9.09
CA VAL A 11 2.25 29.39 7.90
C VAL A 11 2.96 28.05 7.69
N THR A 12 4.29 28.00 7.85
CA THR A 12 5.05 26.75 7.72
C THR A 12 4.62 25.72 8.76
N VAL A 13 4.44 26.13 10.03
CA VAL A 13 4.00 25.22 11.11
C VAL A 13 2.60 24.68 10.83
N ILE A 14 1.68 25.52 10.36
CA ILE A 14 0.32 25.11 9.99
C ILE A 14 0.37 24.05 8.87
N VAL A 15 1.14 24.28 7.80
CA VAL A 15 1.26 23.31 6.70
C VAL A 15 1.82 21.97 7.16
N LEU A 16 2.81 21.98 8.07
CA LEU A 16 3.38 20.73 8.62
C LEU A 16 2.38 19.96 9.47
N ILE A 17 1.57 20.64 10.29
CA ILE A 17 0.54 20.01 11.12
C ILE A 17 -0.57 19.43 10.24
N PHE A 18 -1.12 20.20 9.30
CA PHE A 18 -2.18 19.70 8.42
C PHE A 18 -1.68 18.61 7.46
N GLY A 19 -0.45 18.71 6.96
CA GLY A 19 0.17 17.68 6.12
C GLY A 19 0.40 16.37 6.87
N SER A 20 0.89 16.43 8.11
CA SER A 20 1.08 15.22 8.93
C SER A 20 -0.24 14.60 9.38
N VAL A 21 -1.23 15.39 9.79
CA VAL A 21 -2.58 14.87 10.12
C VAL A 21 -3.24 14.23 8.90
N GLY A 22 -3.07 14.82 7.70
CA GLY A 22 -3.51 14.22 6.45
C GLY A 22 -2.85 12.88 6.15
N TYR A 23 -1.56 12.74 6.45
CA TYR A 23 -0.83 11.47 6.34
C TYR A 23 -1.30 10.41 7.35
N PHE A 24 -1.54 10.79 8.61
CA PHE A 24 -1.99 9.85 9.65
C PHE A 24 -3.46 9.40 9.47
N LEU A 25 -4.32 10.26 8.92
CA LEU A 25 -5.75 9.95 8.69
C LEU A 25 -6.03 9.42 7.28
N GLY A 26 -5.18 9.75 6.31
CA GLY A 26 -5.21 9.24 4.95
C GLY A 26 -4.31 8.03 4.78
N GLY A 27 -4.36 7.09 5.74
CA GLY A 27 -3.50 5.92 5.74
C GLY A 27 -3.50 5.24 4.38
N ASP A 28 -2.36 5.28 3.70
CA ASP A 28 -2.07 4.30 2.66
C ASP A 28 -2.08 2.96 3.39
N GLY A 29 -3.14 2.19 3.17
CA GLY A 29 -3.39 0.93 3.87
C GLY A 29 -2.29 -0.08 3.60
N PHE A 30 -1.16 0.05 4.29
CA PHE A 30 -0.22 -1.04 4.48
C PHE A 30 -0.78 -1.90 5.61
N THR A 31 -1.78 -2.69 5.26
CA THR A 31 -2.15 -3.84 6.07
C THR A 31 -1.11 -4.91 5.76
N SER A 32 -0.33 -5.33 6.76
CA SER A 32 0.39 -6.61 6.72
C SER A 32 -0.65 -7.73 6.61
N GLY A 33 -1.05 -8.02 5.38
CA GLY A 33 -2.13 -8.94 5.04
C GLY A 33 -2.06 -9.22 3.55
N ALA A 34 -2.37 -10.45 3.17
CA ALA A 34 -2.26 -10.94 1.81
C ALA A 34 -2.91 -9.98 0.81
N VAL A 35 -2.19 -9.65 -0.27
CA VAL A 35 -2.75 -8.90 -1.39
C VAL A 35 -3.55 -9.90 -2.22
N VAL A 36 -4.87 -9.74 -2.23
CA VAL A 36 -5.74 -10.53 -3.12
C VAL A 36 -6.01 -9.67 -4.35
N ASN A 37 -5.31 -9.98 -5.44
CA ASN A 37 -5.62 -9.41 -6.75
C ASN A 37 -6.65 -10.30 -7.44
N VAL A 38 -7.81 -9.73 -7.75
CA VAL A 38 -8.82 -10.37 -8.61
C VAL A 38 -8.33 -10.28 -10.07
N ALA A 39 -7.22 -10.96 -10.34
CA ALA A 39 -6.69 -11.20 -11.67
C ALA A 39 -6.98 -12.67 -12.01
N GLU A 40 -7.61 -12.93 -13.15
CA GLU A 40 -7.75 -14.29 -13.66
C GLU A 40 -6.35 -14.88 -13.85
N CYS A 41 -6.12 -16.09 -13.33
CA CYS A 41 -4.83 -16.77 -13.35
C CYS A 41 -4.98 -18.23 -13.82
N HIS A 42 -3.96 -18.72 -14.52
CA HIS A 42 -3.90 -20.09 -15.02
C HIS A 42 -2.96 -20.97 -14.18
N ASP A 43 -1.87 -20.40 -13.68
CA ASP A 43 -0.94 -21.05 -12.77
C ASP A 43 -0.26 -20.05 -11.83
N ASP A 44 0.55 -20.55 -10.87
CA ASP A 44 1.20 -19.72 -9.87
C ASP A 44 2.17 -18.68 -10.48
N SER A 45 2.68 -18.91 -11.69
CA SER A 45 3.59 -17.96 -12.34
C SER A 45 2.88 -16.70 -12.84
N ASP A 46 1.57 -16.78 -13.10
CA ASP A 46 0.74 -15.61 -13.41
C ASP A 46 0.55 -14.69 -12.19
N CYS A 47 0.78 -15.21 -10.99
CA CYS A 47 0.59 -14.50 -9.72
C CYS A 47 1.89 -13.95 -9.11
N ASN A 48 3.04 -14.13 -9.78
CA ASN A 48 4.32 -13.63 -9.29
C ASN A 48 4.30 -12.10 -9.12
N ASP A 49 4.41 -11.64 -7.88
CA ASP A 49 4.43 -10.20 -7.54
C ASP A 49 5.85 -9.62 -7.46
N ASP A 50 6.86 -10.41 -7.85
CA ASP A 50 8.30 -10.11 -7.83
C ASP A 50 8.84 -9.81 -6.42
N LEU A 51 8.11 -10.14 -5.35
CA LEU A 51 8.60 -10.07 -3.98
C LEU A 51 9.21 -11.41 -3.57
N LEU A 52 10.47 -11.37 -3.11
CA LEU A 52 11.19 -12.61 -2.74
C LEU A 52 10.68 -13.27 -1.45
N ASN A 53 9.83 -12.58 -0.70
CA ASN A 53 9.33 -12.98 0.61
C ASN A 53 7.81 -13.23 0.61
N THR A 54 7.25 -13.54 -0.55
CA THR A 54 5.85 -13.89 -0.75
C THR A 54 5.74 -15.31 -1.31
N GLU A 55 4.71 -16.03 -0.88
CA GLU A 55 4.20 -17.22 -1.55
C GLU A 55 3.08 -16.79 -2.49
N ASP A 56 3.31 -16.97 -3.78
CA ASP A 56 2.38 -16.59 -4.85
C ASP A 56 1.59 -17.81 -5.32
N ARG A 57 0.27 -17.72 -5.27
CA ARG A 57 -0.61 -18.84 -5.59
C ARG A 57 -1.79 -18.39 -6.45
N CYS A 58 -2.08 -19.19 -7.47
CA CYS A 58 -3.31 -19.08 -8.24
C CYS A 58 -4.40 -19.98 -7.64
N GLU A 59 -5.43 -19.37 -7.05
CA GLU A 59 -6.60 -20.08 -6.54
C GLU A 59 -7.62 -20.30 -7.67
N TYR A 60 -8.26 -21.48 -7.69
CA TYR A 60 -9.25 -21.88 -8.71
C TYR A 60 -8.76 -21.75 -10.16
N SER A 61 -7.51 -22.13 -10.42
CA SER A 61 -6.85 -22.04 -11.73
C SER A 61 -7.70 -22.57 -12.89
N GLY A 62 -7.68 -21.84 -14.01
CA GLY A 62 -8.39 -22.22 -15.22
C GLY A 62 -9.92 -22.09 -15.15
N THR A 63 -10.45 -21.40 -14.14
CA THR A 63 -11.88 -21.08 -14.01
C THR A 63 -12.14 -19.57 -14.07
N GLU A 64 -13.39 -19.18 -14.31
CA GLU A 64 -13.85 -17.77 -14.27
C GLU A 64 -13.77 -17.15 -12.86
N TYR A 65 -13.52 -17.97 -11.83
CA TYR A 65 -13.35 -17.53 -10.44
C TYR A 65 -11.89 -17.57 -10.00
N SER A 66 -10.94 -17.65 -10.95
CA SER A 66 -9.52 -17.64 -10.61
C SER A 66 -9.08 -16.30 -10.04
N PHE A 67 -8.23 -16.33 -9.03
CA PHE A 67 -7.63 -15.13 -8.43
C PHE A 67 -6.25 -15.41 -7.82
N CYS A 68 -5.43 -14.36 -7.75
CA CYS A 68 -4.10 -14.43 -7.17
C CYS A 68 -4.11 -14.14 -5.67
N VAL A 69 -3.34 -14.93 -4.93
CA VAL A 69 -3.06 -14.75 -3.51
C VAL A 69 -1.56 -14.64 -3.33
N ASN A 70 -1.10 -13.52 -2.78
CA ASN A 70 0.30 -13.30 -2.39
C ASN A 70 0.38 -13.25 -0.85
N ASN A 71 0.92 -14.30 -0.24
CA ASN A 71 1.05 -14.42 1.22
C ASN A 71 2.48 -14.12 1.65
N PHE A 72 2.69 -13.24 2.63
CA PHE A 72 4.01 -13.05 3.21
C PHE A 72 4.49 -14.32 3.92
N LEU A 73 5.74 -14.72 3.63
CA LEU A 73 6.43 -15.74 4.41
C LEU A 73 6.90 -15.08 5.71
N GLU A 74 6.37 -15.53 6.85
CA GLU A 74 6.91 -15.14 8.16
C GLU A 74 8.32 -15.74 8.30
N GLU A 75 9.31 -14.91 8.65
CA GLU A 75 10.72 -15.31 8.84
C GLU A 75 10.92 -16.32 9.99
#